data_AF-X1IQD7-F1
#
_entry.id   AF-X1IQD7-F1
#
_cell.length_a   1.000
_cell.length_b   1.000
_cell.length_c   1.000
_cell.angle_alpha   90.00
_cell.angle_beta   90.00
_cell.angle_gamma   90.00
#
_symmetry.space_group_name_H-M   'P 1'
#
loop_
_entity.id
_entity.type
_entity.pdbx_description
1 polymer ?
#
loop_
_entity_poly.entity_id
_entity_poly.type
_entity_poly.pdbx_seq_one_letter_code
_entity_poly.pdbx_strand_id
1 'polypeptide(L)'
;MSVALYVGIGVGVPVFLVVIFLSIYFIQKKRKKAKSPILERADDTIVIVTQRIHTMNQRIKKLDVGVTKLVIAKEKNDPSLIDETINMENIQIKIDQNRKEIEELIADMKDLRDYKTEIEDIMKKKEENSLEELEKLLDAVKEKL
;
A
#
# COMPACT_ATOMS: atom_id res chain seq x y z
N MET A 1 -26.93 -2.34 -63.70
CA MET A 1 -26.17 -1.90 -62.50
C MET A 1 -24.76 -2.42 -62.62
N SER A 2 -23.77 -1.53 -62.77
CA SER A 2 -22.38 -1.93 -63.07
C SER A 2 -21.73 -2.61 -61.87
N VAL A 3 -21.12 -3.78 -62.09
CA VAL A 3 -20.37 -4.58 -61.10
C VAL A 3 -19.29 -3.76 -60.40
N ALA A 4 -18.76 -2.73 -61.08
CA ALA A 4 -17.78 -1.79 -60.53
C ALA A 4 -18.28 -1.03 -59.29
N LEU A 5 -19.57 -0.71 -59.22
CA LEU A 5 -20.16 -0.03 -58.06
C LEU A 5 -20.28 -0.96 -56.84
N TYR A 6 -20.51 -2.26 -57.07
CA TYR A 6 -20.64 -3.25 -56.00
C TYR A 6 -19.28 -3.61 -55.39
N VAL A 7 -18.23 -3.69 -56.22
CA VAL A 7 -16.86 -3.94 -55.76
C VAL A 7 -16.28 -2.73 -55.02
N GLY A 8 -16.58 -1.50 -55.48
CA GLY A 8 -16.14 -0.27 -54.81
C GLY A 8 -16.74 -0.10 -53.40
N ILE A 9 -18.01 -0.45 -53.22
CA ILE A 9 -18.72 -0.33 -51.95
C ILE A 9 -18.45 -1.54 -51.03
N GLY A 10 -18.38 -2.76 -51.60
CA GLY A 10 -18.23 -4.00 -50.84
C GLY A 10 -16.86 -4.19 -50.19
N VAL A 11 -15.80 -3.59 -50.75
CA VAL A 11 -14.41 -3.73 -50.23
C VAL A 11 -13.88 -2.43 -49.63
N GLY A 12 -14.30 -1.27 -50.14
CA GLY A 12 -13.82 0.03 -49.66
C GLY A 12 -14.38 0.45 -48.29
N VAL A 13 -15.67 0.20 -48.05
CA VAL A 13 -16.35 0.55 -46.78
C VAL A 13 -15.80 -0.24 -45.59
N PRO A 14 -15.62 -1.58 -45.65
CA PRO A 14 -15.07 -2.32 -44.52
C PRO A 14 -13.60 -1.95 -44.22
N VAL A 15 -12.78 -1.67 -45.23
CA VAL A 15 -11.39 -1.25 -45.02
C VAL A 15 -11.32 0.12 -44.35
N PHE A 16 -12.17 1.06 -44.78
CA PHE A 16 -12.24 2.39 -44.16
C PHE A 16 -12.69 2.34 -42.70
N LEU A 17 -13.65 1.46 -42.37
CA LEU A 17 -14.06 1.21 -40.99
C LEU A 17 -12.94 0.61 -40.14
N VAL A 18 -12.15 -0.33 -40.67
CA VAL A 18 -10.99 -0.91 -39.96
C VAL A 18 -9.92 0.15 -39.68
N VAL A 19 -9.64 1.05 -40.63
CA VAL A 19 -8.68 2.15 -40.44
C VAL A 19 -9.17 3.15 -39.38
N ILE A 20 -10.46 3.51 -39.39
CA ILE A 20 -11.05 4.38 -38.35
C ILE A 20 -11.00 3.69 -36.99
N PHE A 21 -11.35 2.41 -36.92
CA PHE A 21 -11.34 1.68 -35.65
C PHE A 21 -9.92 1.55 -35.09
N LEU A 22 -8.93 1.25 -35.94
CA LEU A 22 -7.53 1.19 -35.56
C LEU A 22 -7.01 2.56 -35.12
N SER A 23 -7.33 3.64 -35.82
CA SER A 23 -6.89 4.99 -35.44
C SER A 23 -7.54 5.45 -34.13
N ILE A 24 -8.84 5.20 -33.92
CA ILE A 24 -9.52 5.45 -32.63
C ILE A 24 -8.89 4.58 -31.53
N TYR A 25 -8.61 3.30 -31.80
CA TYR A 25 -7.97 2.39 -30.84
C TYR A 25 -6.55 2.86 -30.48
N PHE A 26 -5.74 3.28 -31.44
CA PHE A 26 -4.40 3.83 -31.20
C PHE A 26 -4.45 5.18 -30.46
N ILE A 27 -5.43 6.03 -30.76
CA ILE A 27 -5.66 7.30 -30.04
C ILE A 27 -6.11 7.03 -28.60
N GLN A 28 -7.02 6.07 -28.37
CA GLN A 28 -7.42 5.64 -27.03
C GLN A 28 -6.25 5.02 -26.26
N LYS A 29 -5.41 4.20 -26.90
CA LYS A 29 -4.25 3.57 -26.27
C LYS A 29 -3.14 4.58 -25.94
N LYS A 30 -2.91 5.59 -26.79
CA LYS A 30 -1.99 6.72 -26.51
C LYS A 30 -2.52 7.69 -25.45
N ARG A 31 -3.83 7.70 -25.18
CA ARG A 31 -4.46 8.44 -24.06
C ARG A 31 -4.36 7.72 -22.70
N LYS A 32 -3.57 6.65 -22.57
CA LYS A 32 -3.07 6.24 -21.24
C LYS A 32 -2.16 7.37 -20.76
N LYS A 33 -2.81 8.33 -20.08
CA LYS A 33 -2.20 9.51 -19.46
C LYS A 33 -0.87 9.08 -18.84
N ALA A 34 0.22 9.73 -19.23
CA ALA A 34 1.42 9.74 -18.41
C ALA A 34 0.94 10.10 -17.00
N LYS A 35 1.06 9.17 -16.05
CA LYS A 35 0.80 9.50 -14.65
C LYS A 35 1.74 10.65 -14.33
N SER A 36 1.22 11.71 -13.70
CA SER A 36 2.08 12.76 -13.17
C SER A 36 3.16 12.08 -12.30
N PRO A 37 4.44 12.47 -12.38
CA PRO A 37 5.51 11.86 -11.58
C PRO A 37 5.20 11.90 -10.07
N ILE A 38 4.40 12.86 -9.61
CA ILE A 38 3.93 12.95 -8.21
C ILE A 38 2.96 11.80 -7.88
N LEU A 39 2.07 11.43 -8.81
CA LEU A 39 1.13 10.33 -8.62
C LEU A 39 1.83 8.96 -8.61
N GLU A 40 2.91 8.82 -9.39
CA GLU A 40 3.74 7.61 -9.38
C GLU A 40 4.49 7.47 -8.04
N ARG A 41 5.09 8.56 -7.54
CA ARG A 41 5.66 8.58 -6.18
C ARG A 41 4.63 8.27 -5.10
N ALA A 42 3.40 8.78 -5.25
CA ALA A 42 2.33 8.51 -4.29
C ALA A 42 1.94 7.02 -4.27
N ASP A 43 1.82 6.38 -5.43
CA ASP A 43 1.59 4.94 -5.54
C ASP A 43 2.73 4.15 -4.85
N ASP A 44 3.99 4.53 -5.10
CA ASP A 44 5.15 3.89 -4.47
C ASP A 44 5.14 4.06 -2.96
N THR A 45 4.88 5.26 -2.45
CA THR A 45 4.78 5.54 -1.01
C THR A 45 3.66 4.72 -0.37
N ILE A 46 2.49 4.59 -1.02
CA ILE A 46 1.39 3.74 -0.52
C ILE A 46 1.85 2.28 -0.36
N VAL A 47 2.60 1.76 -1.33
CA VAL A 47 3.16 0.40 -1.28
C VAL A 47 4.13 0.27 -0.12
N ILE A 48 5.06 1.22 0.04
CA ILE A 48 6.06 1.22 1.12
C ILE A 48 5.37 1.27 2.50
N VAL A 49 4.42 2.19 2.68
CA VAL A 49 3.63 2.31 3.92
C VAL A 49 2.88 1.00 4.21
N THR A 50 2.27 0.39 3.19
CA THR A 50 1.56 -0.89 3.35
C THR A 50 2.52 -2.02 3.77
N GLN A 51 3.71 -2.10 3.18
CA GLN A 51 4.74 -3.07 3.57
C GLN A 51 5.25 -2.83 5.00
N ARG A 52 5.40 -1.56 5.40
CA ARG A 52 5.81 -1.18 6.76
C ARG A 52 4.78 -1.61 7.79
N ILE A 53 3.50 -1.29 7.56
CA ILE A 53 2.39 -1.75 8.40
C ILE A 53 2.35 -3.28 8.49
N HIS A 54 2.60 -3.99 7.38
CA HIS A 54 2.65 -5.45 7.41
C HIS A 54 3.80 -5.98 8.28
N THR A 55 4.98 -5.38 8.17
CA THR A 55 6.16 -5.75 8.97
C THR A 55 5.94 -5.49 10.47
N MET A 56 5.35 -4.34 10.82
CA MET A 56 4.98 -4.01 12.19
C MET A 56 3.97 -5.01 12.77
N ASN A 57 2.94 -5.38 12.00
CA ASN A 57 1.99 -6.43 12.40
C ASN A 57 2.66 -7.78 12.68
N GLN A 58 3.61 -8.18 11.84
CA GLN A 58 4.37 -9.42 12.07
C GLN A 58 5.19 -9.35 13.37
N ARG A 59 5.79 -8.19 13.67
CA ARG A 59 6.53 -7.95 14.91
C ARG A 59 5.62 -8.00 16.13
N ILE A 60 4.48 -7.31 16.09
CA ILE A 60 3.45 -7.36 17.14
C ILE A 60 3.04 -8.80 17.41
N LYS A 61 2.75 -9.59 16.37
CA LYS A 61 2.37 -11.01 16.54
C LYS A 61 3.46 -11.83 17.24
N LYS A 62 4.74 -11.59 16.94
CA LYS A 62 5.86 -12.26 17.61
C LYS A 62 5.96 -11.84 19.08
N LEU A 63 5.83 -10.54 19.37
CA LEU A 63 5.86 -10.02 20.72
C LEU A 63 4.68 -10.55 21.55
N ASP A 64 3.48 -10.60 20.99
CA ASP A 64 2.27 -11.09 21.64
C ASP A 64 2.37 -12.58 22.00
N VAL A 65 2.88 -13.41 21.08
CA VAL A 65 3.21 -14.81 21.37
C VAL A 65 4.27 -14.92 22.47
N GLY A 66 5.29 -14.05 22.45
CA GLY A 66 6.31 -13.98 23.49
C GLY A 66 5.74 -13.61 24.87
N VAL A 67 4.87 -12.59 24.92
CA VAL A 67 4.14 -12.19 26.14
C VAL A 67 3.30 -13.35 26.66
N THR A 68 2.57 -14.04 25.78
CA THR A 68 1.73 -15.19 26.15
C THR A 68 2.57 -16.30 26.78
N LYS A 69 3.72 -16.64 26.19
CA LYS A 69 4.65 -17.63 26.78
C LYS A 69 5.16 -17.20 28.15
N LEU A 70 5.56 -15.94 28.30
CA LEU A 70 6.03 -15.37 29.56
C LEU A 70 4.96 -15.41 30.66
N VAL A 71 3.71 -15.07 30.32
CA VAL A 71 2.57 -15.15 31.24
C VAL A 71 2.35 -16.59 31.69
N ILE A 72 2.30 -17.55 30.76
CA ILE A 72 2.10 -18.97 31.09
C ILE A 72 3.25 -19.51 31.95
N ALA A 73 4.50 -19.17 31.63
CA ALA A 73 5.67 -19.56 32.41
C ALA A 73 5.58 -19.05 33.86
N LYS A 74 5.16 -17.78 34.03
CA LYS A 74 4.93 -17.19 35.35
C LYS A 74 3.79 -17.88 36.10
N GLU A 75 2.66 -18.14 35.46
CA GLU A 75 1.50 -18.80 36.09
C GLU A 75 1.81 -20.24 36.51
N LYS A 76 2.59 -20.97 35.70
CA LYS A 76 2.97 -22.36 35.97
C LYS A 76 4.24 -22.51 36.80
N ASN A 77 4.94 -21.42 37.10
CA ASN A 77 6.30 -21.43 37.65
C ASN A 77 7.24 -22.38 36.88
N ASP A 78 7.10 -22.43 35.56
CA ASP A 78 7.83 -23.35 34.68
C ASP A 78 8.84 -22.59 33.81
N PRO A 79 10.13 -22.53 34.21
CA PRO A 79 11.17 -21.84 33.47
C PRO A 79 11.56 -22.54 32.16
N SER A 80 11.08 -23.76 31.89
CA SER A 80 11.36 -24.44 30.61
C SER A 80 10.59 -23.84 29.43
N LEU A 81 9.57 -23.03 29.71
CA LEU A 81 8.71 -22.38 28.73
C LEU A 81 9.25 -21.03 28.22
N ILE A 82 10.36 -20.56 28.79
CA ILE A 82 11.03 -19.30 28.47
C ILE A 82 12.45 -19.59 27.94
N ASP A 83 12.94 -18.70 27.08
CA ASP A 83 14.34 -18.78 26.65
C ASP A 83 15.26 -18.64 27.87
N GLU A 84 16.33 -19.44 27.90
CA GLU A 84 17.26 -19.64 29.04
C GLU A 84 17.92 -18.35 29.58
N THR A 85 17.72 -17.22 28.92
CA THR A 85 18.28 -15.91 29.28
C THR A 85 17.38 -15.07 30.19
N ILE A 86 16.11 -15.43 30.39
CA ILE A 86 15.17 -14.65 31.20
C ILE A 86 15.02 -15.27 32.58
N ASN A 87 15.41 -14.52 33.62
CA ASN A 87 15.20 -14.93 35.00
C ASN A 87 13.71 -14.77 35.40
N MET A 88 13.17 -15.71 36.18
CA MET A 88 11.73 -15.74 36.57
C MET A 88 11.27 -14.46 37.27
N GLU A 89 12.15 -13.86 38.09
CA GLU A 89 11.89 -12.58 38.79
C GLU A 89 11.69 -11.40 37.84
N ASN A 90 12.28 -11.46 36.65
CA ASN A 90 12.25 -10.38 35.65
C ASN A 90 11.15 -10.56 34.60
N ILE A 91 10.38 -11.65 34.66
CA ILE A 91 9.33 -11.95 33.67
C ILE A 91 8.29 -10.82 33.61
N GLN A 92 7.87 -10.29 34.76
CA GLN A 92 6.86 -9.22 34.79
C GLN A 92 7.37 -7.96 34.08
N ILE A 93 8.61 -7.57 34.37
CA ILE A 93 9.25 -6.42 33.72
C ILE A 93 9.31 -6.64 32.20
N LYS A 94 9.63 -7.86 31.76
CA LYS A 94 9.71 -8.18 30.34
C LYS A 94 8.34 -8.18 29.65
N ILE A 95 7.29 -8.65 30.32
CA ILE A 95 5.91 -8.57 29.83
C ILE A 95 5.52 -7.10 29.63
N ASP A 96 5.78 -6.24 30.62
CA ASP A 96 5.40 -4.83 30.57
C ASP A 96 6.19 -4.07 29.47
N GLN A 97 7.48 -4.38 29.31
CA GLN A 97 8.29 -3.86 28.20
C GLN A 97 7.74 -4.27 26.83
N ASN A 98 7.43 -5.56 26.64
CA ASN A 98 6.93 -6.06 25.36
C ASN A 98 5.52 -5.49 25.06
N ARG A 99 4.67 -5.31 26.09
CA ARG A 99 3.35 -4.67 25.93
C ARG A 99 3.48 -3.21 25.52
N LYS A 100 4.38 -2.46 26.16
CA LYS A 100 4.66 -1.08 25.78
C LYS A 100 5.16 -0.97 24.34
N GLU A 101 6.06 -1.87 23.93
CA GLU A 101 6.54 -1.93 22.54
C GLU A 101 5.40 -2.23 21.55
N ILE A 102 4.46 -3.13 21.90
CA ILE A 102 3.28 -3.39 21.09
C ILE A 102 2.41 -2.13 20.96
N GLU A 103 2.18 -1.40 22.05
CA GLU A 103 1.38 -0.17 22.04
C GLU A 103 2.01 0.92 21.16
N GLU A 104 3.33 1.11 21.25
CA GLU A 104 4.08 2.03 20.39
C GLU A 104 3.96 1.65 18.91
N LEU A 105 4.12 0.36 18.58
CA LEU A 105 3.98 -0.12 17.20
C LEU A 105 2.54 0.03 16.67
N ILE A 106 1.52 -0.11 17.52
CA ILE A 106 0.12 0.11 17.14
C ILE A 106 -0.15 1.58 16.86
N ALA A 107 0.40 2.50 17.68
CA ALA A 107 0.29 3.93 17.47
C ALA A 107 0.94 4.35 16.13
N ASP A 108 2.17 3.89 15.87
CA ASP A 108 2.87 4.16 14.61
C ASP A 108 2.10 3.62 13.39
N MET A 109 1.52 2.42 13.51
CA MET A 109 0.70 1.85 12.45
C MET A 109 -0.57 2.66 12.16
N LYS A 110 -1.16 3.28 13.19
CA LYS A 110 -2.34 4.12 13.02
C LYS A 110 -1.98 5.38 12.25
N ASP A 111 -0.92 6.07 12.65
CA ASP A 111 -0.38 7.24 11.93
C ASP A 111 -0.13 6.92 10.45
N LEU A 112 0.56 5.81 10.17
CA LEU A 112 0.85 5.36 8.81
C LEU A 112 -0.42 5.06 8.00
N ARG A 113 -1.47 4.53 8.63
CA ARG A 113 -2.75 4.28 7.97
C ARG A 113 -3.50 5.57 7.66
N ASP A 114 -3.43 6.54 8.55
CA ASP A 114 -4.04 7.86 8.37
C ASP A 114 -3.37 8.57 7.19
N TYR A 115 -2.03 8.61 7.14
CA TYR A 115 -1.30 9.12 5.98
C TYR A 115 -1.67 8.44 4.67
N LYS A 116 -1.73 7.10 4.66
CA LYS A 116 -2.14 6.35 3.47
C LYS A 116 -3.52 6.80 2.97
N THR A 117 -4.47 6.96 3.90
CA THR A 117 -5.83 7.37 3.57
C THR A 117 -5.85 8.78 3.00
N GLU A 118 -5.08 9.71 3.57
CA GLU A 118 -4.93 11.07 3.07
C GLU A 118 -4.32 11.12 1.66
N ILE A 119 -3.24 10.35 1.40
CA ILE A 119 -2.65 10.21 0.06
C ILE A 119 -3.72 9.72 -0.94
N GLU A 120 -4.43 8.63 -0.60
CA GLU A 120 -5.44 8.04 -1.48
C GLU A 120 -6.59 9.01 -1.79
N ASP A 121 -7.01 9.82 -0.81
CA ASP A 121 -8.08 10.79 -0.99
C ASP A 121 -7.66 12.00 -1.81
N ILE A 122 -6.43 12.50 -1.62
CA ILE A 122 -5.86 13.56 -2.46
C ILE A 122 -5.71 13.07 -3.91
N MET A 123 -5.23 11.84 -4.12
CA MET A 123 -5.11 11.23 -5.45
C MET A 123 -6.45 11.10 -6.19
N LYS A 124 -7.58 10.98 -5.47
CA LYS A 124 -8.93 10.91 -6.07
C LYS A 124 -9.41 12.27 -6.58
N LYS A 125 -9.01 13.38 -5.95
CA LYS A 125 -9.54 14.73 -6.24
C LYS A 125 -9.08 15.29 -7.59
N LYS A 126 -7.92 14.90 -8.12
CA LYS A 126 -7.40 15.29 -9.47
C LYS A 126 -7.36 16.81 -9.73
N GLU A 127 -7.26 17.63 -8.69
CA GLU A 127 -7.15 19.10 -8.80
C GLU A 127 -5.68 19.53 -8.77
N GLU A 128 -5.35 20.66 -9.41
CA GLU A 128 -3.96 21.12 -9.49
C GLU A 128 -3.38 21.50 -8.11
N ASN A 129 -4.19 22.16 -7.26
CA ASN A 129 -3.84 22.44 -5.85
C ASN A 129 -3.67 21.18 -5.01
N SER A 130 -4.35 20.09 -5.37
CA SER A 130 -4.24 18.81 -4.66
C SER A 130 -2.88 18.13 -4.87
N LEU A 131 -2.15 18.47 -5.93
CA LEU A 131 -0.80 17.93 -6.18
C LEU A 131 0.27 18.56 -5.30
N GLU A 132 0.15 19.85 -4.97
CA GLU A 132 1.08 20.53 -4.05
C GLU A 132 0.88 20.05 -2.60
N GLU A 133 -0.38 19.83 -2.20
CA GLU A 133 -0.70 19.19 -0.91
C GLU A 133 -0.18 17.74 -0.87
N LEU A 134 -0.31 17.00 -1.97
CA LEU A 134 0.22 15.64 -2.07
C LEU A 134 1.74 15.62 -1.90
N GLU A 135 2.47 16.55 -2.53
CA GLU A 135 3.93 16.60 -2.44
C GLU A 135 4.40 16.87 -1.00
N LYS A 136 3.79 17.84 -0.31
CA LYS A 136 4.09 18.13 1.11
C LYS A 136 3.82 16.91 2.00
N LEU A 137 2.74 16.20 1.72
CA LEU A 137 2.35 15.02 2.49
C LEU A 137 3.29 13.83 2.24
N LEU A 138 3.75 13.65 1.00
CA LEU A 138 4.75 12.64 0.65
C LEU A 138 6.09 12.91 1.35
N ASP A 139 6.52 14.17 1.46
CA ASP A 139 7.72 14.55 2.19
C ASP A 139 7.58 14.29 3.70
N ALA A 140 6.44 14.63 4.30
CA ALA A 140 6.17 14.34 5.71
C ALA A 140 6.16 12.83 6.02
N VAL A 141 5.61 12.02 5.12
CA VAL A 141 5.64 10.55 5.24
C VAL A 141 7.06 10.01 5.11
N LYS A 142 7.86 10.58 4.22
CA LYS A 142 9.27 10.19 4.03
C LYS A 142 10.12 10.45 5.27
N GLU A 143 9.87 11.52 6.02
CA GLU A 143 10.57 11.77 7.29
C GLU A 143 10.24 10.75 8.38
N LYS A 144 9.05 10.11 8.30
CA LYS A 144 8.60 9.08 9.26
C LYS A 144 8.97 7.65 8.85
N LEU A 145 9.42 7.42 7.61
CA LEU A 145 9.80 6.10 7.07
C LEU A 145 11.28 5.81 7.30
#